data_AF-A0A3A0AH40-F1
#
_entry.id   AF-A0A3A0AH40-F1
#
_cell.length_a   1.000
_cell.length_b   1.000
_cell.length_c   1.000
_cell.angle_alpha   90.00
_cell.angle_beta   90.00
_cell.angle_gamma   90.00
#
_symmetry.space_group_name_H-M   'P 1'
#
loop_
_entity.id
_entity.type
_entity.pdbx_description
1 polymer ?
#
loop_
_entity_poly.entity_id
_entity_poly.type
_entity_poly.pdbx_seq_one_letter_code
_entity_poly.pdbx_strand_id
1 'polypeptide(L)'
;MHELPVILFGVGGVGRSLLQQIVAHRSLHALRYGLTLQILAVCDRDGAALDPSHGLDDETLCQIIAYKSGGGRLSSHPLGGAQGDLAGIVDIAGRAGAVVVDCTATSATIPALLFALERRYKIVMANKKPLTSDQEVYDRLTAAGVTGGDDAAPMRHLGRSRWETTVGAGLPVIATLNRLVSSGDEVQRIAGAFSGTLGYLMTGLQAGQPFSAVVREAHRLGYTEPDPRDDLGGVDVARKA
;
A
#
# COMPACT_ATOMS: atom_id res chain seq x y z
N MET A 1 -14.87 15.21 16.36
CA MET A 1 -13.76 14.86 15.45
C MET A 1 -13.65 13.35 15.47
N HIS A 2 -13.65 12.70 14.31
CA HIS A 2 -13.62 11.24 14.22
C HIS A 2 -12.16 10.77 14.15
N GLU A 3 -11.73 10.00 15.15
CA GLU A 3 -10.42 9.35 15.14
C GLU A 3 -10.48 8.11 14.26
N LEU A 4 -9.59 8.03 13.27
CA LEU A 4 -9.42 6.88 12.42
C LEU A 4 -8.14 6.15 12.84
N PRO A 5 -8.23 4.98 13.49
CA PRO A 5 -7.06 4.22 13.88
C PRO A 5 -6.36 3.64 12.66
N VAL A 6 -5.04 3.78 12.57
CA VAL A 6 -4.24 3.35 11.42
C VAL A 6 -3.08 2.47 11.90
N ILE A 7 -2.92 1.33 11.27
CA ILE A 7 -1.76 0.44 11.42
C ILE A 7 -1.03 0.40 10.09
N LEU A 8 0.22 0.84 10.07
CA LEU A 8 1.01 0.93 8.84
C LEU A 8 2.04 -0.22 8.76
N PHE A 9 1.97 -1.01 7.69
CA PHE A 9 3.02 -1.95 7.32
C PHE A 9 3.93 -1.33 6.27
N GLY A 10 5.23 -1.35 6.52
CA GLY A 10 6.27 -0.90 5.60
C GLY A 10 6.56 0.61 5.74
N VAL A 11 7.63 0.94 6.46
CA VAL A 11 8.18 2.31 6.55
C VAL A 11 9.27 2.55 5.48
N GLY A 12 9.00 2.09 4.26
CA GLY A 12 9.83 2.33 3.07
C GLY A 12 9.60 3.72 2.45
N GLY A 13 9.94 3.91 1.18
CA GLY A 13 9.72 5.19 0.49
C GLY A 13 8.25 5.65 0.56
N VAL A 14 7.32 4.78 0.13
CA VAL A 14 5.87 5.08 0.16
C VAL A 14 5.36 5.30 1.57
N GLY A 15 5.69 4.40 2.51
CA GLY A 15 5.23 4.51 3.90
C GLY A 15 5.73 5.77 4.61
N ARG A 16 7.00 6.15 4.41
CA ARG A 16 7.53 7.41 4.95
C ARG A 16 6.84 8.63 4.35
N SER A 17 6.65 8.67 3.04
CA SER A 17 5.92 9.76 2.39
C SER A 17 4.48 9.84 2.90
N LEU A 18 3.80 8.72 3.08
CA LEU A 18 2.46 8.71 3.68
C LEU A 18 2.47 9.29 5.10
N LEU A 19 3.37 8.86 5.98
CA LEU A 19 3.47 9.40 7.34
C LEU A 19 3.77 10.91 7.33
N GLN A 20 4.71 11.37 6.49
CA GLN A 20 5.02 12.79 6.32
C GLN A 20 3.79 13.59 5.90
N GLN A 21 3.02 13.09 4.94
CA GLN A 21 1.78 13.73 4.48
C GLN A 21 0.71 13.76 5.57
N ILE A 22 0.58 12.70 6.36
CA ILE A 22 -0.36 12.65 7.49
C ILE A 22 -0.02 13.72 8.53
N VAL A 23 1.25 13.81 8.93
CA VAL A 23 1.74 14.81 9.90
C VAL A 23 1.57 16.23 9.35
N ALA A 24 2.04 16.49 8.13
CA ALA A 24 2.00 17.82 7.52
C ALA A 24 0.56 18.34 7.27
N HIS A 25 -0.42 17.44 7.14
CA HIS A 25 -1.80 17.80 6.79
C HIS A 25 -2.83 17.49 7.87
N ARG A 26 -2.42 17.24 9.13
CA ARG A 26 -3.37 17.02 10.25
C ARG A 26 -4.41 18.11 10.37
N SER A 27 -3.99 19.38 10.35
CA SER A 27 -4.91 20.52 10.47
C SER A 27 -5.93 20.55 9.32
N LEU A 28 -5.49 20.20 8.11
CA LEU A 28 -6.38 20.11 6.96
C LEU A 28 -7.40 18.97 7.15
N HIS A 29 -6.97 17.78 7.57
CA HIS A 29 -7.85 16.65 7.83
C HIS A 29 -8.87 16.94 8.93
N ALA A 30 -8.42 17.55 10.02
CA ALA A 30 -9.24 17.91 11.16
C ALA A 30 -10.28 18.98 10.82
N LEU A 31 -9.86 20.09 10.20
CA LEU A 31 -10.73 21.23 9.92
C LEU A 31 -11.68 20.98 8.75
N ARG A 32 -11.21 20.35 7.68
CA ARG A 32 -11.99 20.18 6.45
C ARG A 32 -12.84 18.91 6.45
N TYR A 33 -12.33 17.83 7.03
CA TYR A 33 -12.98 16.52 6.97
C TYR A 33 -13.43 16.01 8.35
N GLY A 34 -13.11 16.74 9.44
CA GLY A 34 -13.45 16.30 10.79
C GLY A 34 -12.72 15.02 11.20
N LEU A 35 -11.60 14.69 10.57
CA LEU A 35 -10.87 13.42 10.71
C LEU A 35 -9.50 13.62 11.35
N THR A 36 -9.13 12.72 12.25
CA THR A 36 -7.77 12.57 12.76
C THR A 36 -7.27 11.18 12.45
N LEU A 37 -6.24 11.07 11.62
CA LEU A 37 -5.56 9.82 11.32
C LEU A 37 -4.61 9.49 12.47
N GLN A 38 -4.97 8.53 13.31
CA GLN A 38 -4.21 8.18 14.50
C GLN A 38 -3.38 6.93 14.22
N ILE A 39 -2.06 7.08 14.14
CA ILE A 39 -1.16 5.97 13.83
C ILE A 39 -0.93 5.16 15.10
N LEU A 40 -1.56 3.98 15.22
CA LEU A 40 -1.42 3.11 16.39
C LEU A 40 -0.17 2.25 16.33
N ALA A 41 0.26 1.89 15.12
CA ALA A 41 1.49 1.13 14.92
C ALA A 41 2.11 1.42 13.56
N VAL A 42 3.44 1.36 13.51
CA VAL A 42 4.23 1.34 12.28
C VAL A 42 5.17 0.14 12.31
N CYS A 43 5.20 -0.62 11.22
CA CYS A 43 5.99 -1.85 11.12
C CYS A 43 6.96 -1.77 9.95
N ASP A 44 8.13 -2.37 10.09
CA ASP A 44 8.99 -2.73 8.96
C ASP A 44 9.19 -4.25 8.94
N ARG A 45 10.27 -4.72 8.29
CA ARG A 45 10.46 -6.16 8.06
C ARG A 45 10.64 -6.96 9.35
N ASP A 46 11.22 -6.37 10.38
CA ASP A 46 11.69 -7.06 11.58
C ASP A 46 11.43 -6.29 12.88
N GLY A 47 10.87 -5.08 12.82
CA GLY A 47 10.41 -4.37 14.01
C GLY A 47 9.11 -3.59 13.85
N ALA A 48 8.56 -3.19 14.99
CA ALA A 48 7.37 -2.36 15.11
C ALA A 48 7.53 -1.33 16.23
N ALA A 49 6.93 -0.16 16.05
CA ALA A 49 6.71 0.83 17.10
C ALA A 49 5.20 1.00 17.26
N LEU A 50 4.69 0.98 18.50
CA LEU A 50 3.27 0.95 18.80
C LEU A 50 2.91 1.87 19.97
N ASP A 51 1.76 2.51 19.87
CA ASP A 51 1.02 3.07 21.00
C ASP A 51 -0.48 2.81 20.76
N PRO A 52 -1.00 1.65 21.18
CA PRO A 52 -2.41 1.30 20.97
C PRO A 52 -3.40 2.21 21.72
N SER A 53 -2.94 2.85 22.80
CA SER A 53 -3.79 3.66 23.69
C SER A 53 -4.02 5.05 23.12
N HIS A 54 -2.96 5.72 22.70
CA HIS A 54 -2.99 7.13 22.29
C HIS A 54 -2.56 7.36 20.84
N GLY A 55 -1.95 6.37 20.19
CA GLY A 55 -1.30 6.53 18.90
C GLY A 55 0.04 7.26 19.03
N LEU A 56 0.93 6.98 18.08
CA LEU A 56 2.23 7.63 17.97
C LEU A 56 2.03 9.12 17.64
N ASP A 57 2.60 9.98 18.48
CA ASP A 57 2.57 11.42 18.28
C ASP A 57 3.46 11.89 17.12
N ASP A 58 3.31 13.15 16.74
CA ASP A 58 3.99 13.69 15.56
C ASP A 58 5.51 13.77 15.73
N GLU A 59 5.98 13.97 16.96
CA GLU A 59 7.41 13.95 17.27
C GLU A 59 7.98 12.55 17.04
N THR A 60 7.32 11.53 17.58
CA THR A 60 7.68 10.12 17.42
C THR A 60 7.64 9.70 15.95
N LEU A 61 6.59 10.08 15.22
CA LEU A 61 6.49 9.78 13.79
C LEU A 61 7.62 10.44 12.99
N CYS A 62 7.95 11.71 13.29
CA CYS A 62 9.06 12.41 12.66
C CYS A 62 10.41 11.74 12.94
N GLN A 63 10.66 11.32 14.18
CA GLN A 63 11.87 10.58 14.57
C GLN A 63 11.98 9.25 13.81
N ILE A 64 10.89 8.48 13.73
CA ILE A 64 10.84 7.23 12.97
C ILE A 64 11.12 7.48 11.48
N ILE A 65 10.49 8.51 10.87
CA ILE A 65 10.72 8.88 9.47
C ILE A 65 12.20 9.19 9.23
N ALA A 66 12.83 9.99 10.09
CA ALA A 66 14.23 10.38 9.97
C ALA A 66 15.15 9.15 10.10
N TYR A 67 14.92 8.33 11.12
CA TYR A 67 15.69 7.11 11.37
C TYR A 67 15.61 6.11 10.20
N LYS A 68 14.40 5.89 9.67
CA LYS A 68 14.17 5.03 8.51
C LYS A 68 14.74 5.61 7.21
N SER A 69 14.83 6.93 7.08
CA SER A 69 15.48 7.58 5.93
C SER A 69 17.00 7.36 5.95
N GLY A 70 17.61 7.26 7.13
CA GLY A 70 19.02 6.88 7.30
C GLY A 70 19.30 5.37 7.17
N GLY A 71 18.31 4.56 6.80
CA GLY A 71 18.47 3.10 6.65
C GLY A 71 18.33 2.29 7.95
N GLY A 72 17.93 2.93 9.05
CA GLY A 72 17.69 2.26 10.33
C GLY A 72 16.58 1.20 10.28
N ARG A 73 16.55 0.30 11.26
CA ARG A 73 15.52 -0.75 11.40
C ARG A 73 14.73 -0.57 12.69
N LEU A 74 13.40 -0.69 12.65
CA LEU A 74 12.57 -0.47 13.83
C LEU A 74 12.90 -1.43 14.98
N SER A 75 13.40 -2.62 14.67
CA SER A 75 13.90 -3.59 15.66
C SER A 75 15.05 -3.07 16.52
N SER A 76 15.76 -2.05 16.05
CA SER A 76 16.90 -1.39 16.73
C SER A 76 16.61 0.06 17.10
N HIS A 77 15.38 0.54 16.90
CA HIS A 77 14.98 1.90 17.24
C HIS A 77 14.59 1.98 18.72
N PRO A 78 14.94 3.05 19.48
CA PRO A 78 14.59 3.15 20.90
C PRO A 78 13.08 3.09 21.20
N LEU A 79 12.26 3.59 20.27
CA LEU A 79 10.80 3.55 20.36
C LEU A 79 10.19 2.33 19.65
N GLY A 80 11.02 1.42 19.14
CA GLY A 80 10.61 0.21 18.45
C GLY A 80 11.03 -1.05 19.19
N GLY A 81 10.53 -2.19 18.74
CA GLY A 81 10.88 -3.52 19.23
C GLY A 81 10.86 -4.54 18.10
N ALA A 82 11.45 -5.71 18.34
CA ALA A 82 11.41 -6.81 17.39
C ALA A 82 9.96 -7.28 17.14
N GLN A 83 9.63 -7.55 15.89
CA GLN A 83 8.35 -8.15 15.49
C GLN A 83 8.61 -9.27 14.49
N GLY A 84 7.88 -10.39 14.64
CA GLY A 84 7.90 -11.50 13.69
C GLY A 84 6.52 -11.94 13.23
N ASP A 85 5.46 -11.25 13.67
CA ASP A 85 4.08 -11.59 13.41
C ASP A 85 3.23 -10.32 13.27
N LEU A 86 2.96 -9.93 12.03
CA LEU A 86 2.13 -8.77 11.72
C LEU A 86 0.65 -8.98 12.10
N ALA A 87 0.16 -10.23 12.15
CA ALA A 87 -1.21 -10.49 12.58
C ALA A 87 -1.35 -10.22 14.09
N GLY A 88 -0.37 -10.64 14.88
CA GLY A 88 -0.25 -10.26 16.30
C GLY A 88 -0.20 -8.74 16.51
N ILE A 89 0.49 -7.99 15.63
CA ILE A 89 0.47 -6.51 15.69
C ILE A 89 -0.93 -5.95 15.42
N VAL A 90 -1.65 -6.50 14.44
CA VAL A 90 -3.04 -6.09 14.15
C VAL A 90 -3.96 -6.40 15.33
N ASP A 91 -3.71 -7.51 16.02
CA ASP A 91 -4.47 -7.90 17.19
C ASP A 91 -4.27 -6.91 18.35
N ILE A 92 -3.00 -6.64 18.69
CA ILE A 92 -2.61 -5.83 19.85
C ILE A 92 -2.92 -4.35 19.62
N ALA A 93 -2.63 -3.82 18.42
CA ALA A 93 -2.80 -2.41 18.13
C ALA A 93 -4.20 -2.06 17.64
N GLY A 94 -4.90 -3.00 17.00
CA GLY A 94 -6.16 -2.72 16.34
C GLY A 94 -7.29 -2.41 17.31
N ARG A 95 -8.20 -1.52 16.90
CA ARG A 95 -9.46 -1.25 17.58
C ARG A 95 -10.58 -1.02 16.57
N ALA A 96 -11.83 -0.95 17.04
CA ALA A 96 -12.99 -0.79 16.17
C ALA A 96 -12.81 0.36 15.17
N GLY A 97 -13.04 0.07 13.88
CA GLY A 97 -12.88 1.05 12.79
C GLY A 97 -11.44 1.23 12.30
N ALA A 98 -10.47 0.42 12.78
CA ALA A 98 -9.08 0.49 12.32
C ALA A 98 -8.94 0.26 10.80
N VAL A 99 -7.87 0.87 10.26
CA VAL A 99 -7.43 0.73 8.88
C VAL A 99 -6.00 0.19 8.88
N VAL A 100 -5.79 -0.96 8.25
CA VAL A 100 -4.46 -1.51 8.02
C VAL A 100 -3.97 -1.05 6.65
N VAL A 101 -2.81 -0.41 6.62
CA VAL A 101 -2.23 0.17 5.40
C VAL A 101 -0.97 -0.61 5.03
N ASP A 102 -0.98 -1.31 3.90
CA ASP A 102 0.17 -2.07 3.40
C ASP A 102 0.95 -1.27 2.35
N CYS A 103 2.07 -0.69 2.79
CA CYS A 103 3.08 -0.02 1.98
C CYS A 103 4.36 -0.87 1.83
N THR A 104 4.27 -2.19 2.03
CA THR A 104 5.38 -3.12 1.84
C THR A 104 5.53 -3.55 0.37
N ALA A 105 6.53 -4.39 0.11
CA ALA A 105 6.76 -5.02 -1.20
C ALA A 105 6.91 -6.54 -1.04
N THR A 106 6.08 -7.17 -0.19
CA THR A 106 6.15 -8.61 0.12
C THR A 106 4.78 -9.26 0.18
N SER A 107 4.67 -10.55 -0.14
CA SER A 107 3.44 -11.33 0.10
C SER A 107 3.29 -11.77 1.57
N ALA A 108 4.32 -11.57 2.40
CA ALA A 108 4.29 -11.96 3.81
C ALA A 108 3.24 -11.20 4.65
N THR A 109 2.63 -10.14 4.11
CA THR A 109 1.53 -9.40 4.76
C THR A 109 0.16 -10.08 4.62
N ILE A 110 0.00 -11.06 3.72
CA ILE A 110 -1.29 -11.71 3.45
C ILE A 110 -1.99 -12.21 4.73
N PRO A 111 -1.34 -12.97 5.64
CA PRO A 111 -2.01 -13.46 6.84
C PRO A 111 -2.57 -12.32 7.71
N ALA A 112 -1.80 -11.24 7.88
CA ALA A 112 -2.23 -10.09 8.67
C ALA A 112 -3.36 -9.29 8.01
N LEU A 113 -3.33 -9.16 6.67
CA LEU A 113 -4.40 -8.51 5.91
C LEU A 113 -5.73 -9.29 6.00
N LEU A 114 -5.67 -10.61 5.87
CA LEU A 114 -6.84 -11.48 6.01
C LEU A 114 -7.39 -11.45 7.44
N PHE A 115 -6.51 -11.49 8.44
CA PHE A 115 -6.88 -11.35 9.84
C PHE A 115 -7.53 -9.98 10.14
N ALA A 116 -7.03 -8.89 9.55
CA ALA A 116 -7.66 -7.58 9.66
C ALA A 116 -9.11 -7.57 9.12
N LEU A 117 -9.36 -8.25 8.00
CA LEU A 117 -10.70 -8.38 7.43
C LEU A 117 -11.64 -9.21 8.32
N GLU A 118 -11.13 -10.27 8.96
CA GLU A 118 -11.87 -11.08 9.95
C GLU A 118 -12.27 -10.22 11.17
N ARG A 119 -11.41 -9.28 11.58
CA ARG A 119 -11.70 -8.25 12.60
C ARG A 119 -12.63 -7.13 12.12
N ARG A 120 -13.13 -7.20 10.88
CA ARG A 120 -13.94 -6.16 10.20
C ARG A 120 -13.22 -4.81 10.09
N TYR A 121 -11.89 -4.81 10.12
CA TYR A 121 -11.09 -3.63 9.80
C TYR A 121 -11.11 -3.36 8.30
N LYS A 122 -10.70 -2.16 7.93
CA LYS A 122 -10.49 -1.79 6.53
C LYS A 122 -9.03 -1.99 6.17
N ILE A 123 -8.76 -2.25 4.90
CA ILE A 123 -7.40 -2.37 4.38
C ILE A 123 -7.18 -1.39 3.22
N VAL A 124 -5.98 -0.81 3.17
CA VAL A 124 -5.51 0.03 2.06
C VAL A 124 -4.16 -0.51 1.62
N MET A 125 -4.00 -0.84 0.34
CA MET A 125 -2.79 -1.48 -0.18
C MET A 125 -2.15 -0.62 -1.26
N ALA A 126 -0.88 -0.29 -1.06
CA ALA A 126 0.03 0.11 -2.15
C ALA A 126 0.85 -1.10 -2.67
N ASN A 127 0.85 -2.19 -1.91
CA ASN A 127 1.49 -3.45 -2.25
C ASN A 127 0.63 -4.28 -3.23
N LYS A 128 1.19 -4.60 -4.40
CA LYS A 128 0.56 -5.44 -5.44
C LYS A 128 0.61 -6.93 -5.12
N LYS A 129 1.64 -7.38 -4.40
CA LYS A 129 1.96 -8.82 -4.29
C LYS A 129 0.84 -9.65 -3.67
N PRO A 130 0.09 -9.18 -2.64
CA PRO A 130 -1.09 -9.88 -2.14
C PRO A 130 -2.17 -10.08 -3.20
N LEU A 131 -2.38 -9.08 -4.08
CA LEU A 131 -3.41 -9.09 -5.12
C LEU A 131 -3.04 -9.96 -6.33
N THR A 132 -1.78 -10.36 -6.46
CA THR A 132 -1.30 -11.20 -7.57
C THR A 132 -0.74 -12.52 -7.06
N SER A 133 -1.24 -12.98 -5.90
CA SER A 133 -0.88 -14.26 -5.30
C SER A 133 -1.87 -15.34 -5.77
N ASP A 134 -2.56 -16.00 -4.85
CA ASP A 134 -3.57 -16.98 -5.19
C ASP A 134 -4.92 -16.31 -5.45
N GLN A 135 -5.72 -16.86 -6.35
CA GLN A 135 -7.05 -16.33 -6.68
C GLN A 135 -7.94 -16.24 -5.44
N GLU A 136 -7.88 -17.23 -4.54
CA GLU A 136 -8.62 -17.21 -3.28
C GLU A 136 -8.21 -16.01 -2.40
N VAL A 137 -6.92 -15.68 -2.35
CA VAL A 137 -6.43 -14.52 -1.60
C VAL A 137 -6.92 -13.22 -2.25
N TYR A 138 -6.83 -13.12 -3.57
CA TYR A 138 -7.38 -11.97 -4.30
C TYR A 138 -8.88 -11.79 -4.03
N ASP A 139 -9.66 -12.86 -4.13
CA ASP A 139 -11.11 -12.84 -3.91
C ASP A 139 -11.41 -12.40 -2.47
N ARG A 140 -10.70 -12.95 -1.47
CA ARG A 140 -10.88 -12.53 -0.07
C ARG A 140 -10.50 -11.07 0.15
N LEU A 141 -9.39 -10.61 -0.41
CA LEU A 141 -8.92 -9.23 -0.23
C LEU A 141 -9.82 -8.21 -0.94
N THR A 142 -10.41 -8.57 -2.08
CA THR A 142 -11.21 -7.65 -2.92
C THR A 142 -12.72 -7.77 -2.69
N ALA A 143 -13.20 -8.94 -2.23
CA ALA A 143 -14.61 -9.26 -2.08
C ALA A 143 -15.09 -9.37 -0.63
N ALA A 144 -14.27 -9.06 0.39
CA ALA A 144 -14.62 -9.24 1.80
C ALA A 144 -15.91 -8.51 2.25
N GLY A 145 -17.00 -9.27 2.07
CA GLY A 145 -18.29 -9.39 2.73
C GLY A 145 -18.87 -10.82 2.55
N VAL A 146 -18.26 -11.71 1.75
CA VAL A 146 -18.70 -13.11 1.54
C VAL A 146 -17.94 -14.07 2.47
N THR A 147 -18.16 -13.93 3.77
CA THR A 147 -17.90 -15.00 4.76
C THR A 147 -19.10 -15.09 5.70
N GLY A 148 -20.22 -15.48 5.11
CA GLY A 148 -21.47 -15.81 5.76
C GLY A 148 -22.35 -16.45 4.69
N GLY A 149 -22.71 -17.72 4.87
CA GLY A 149 -23.65 -18.37 3.97
C GLY A 149 -24.98 -17.64 4.05
N ASP A 150 -25.39 -17.03 2.94
CA ASP A 150 -26.76 -16.72 2.57
C ASP A 150 -26.77 -16.54 1.04
N ASP A 151 -27.66 -17.28 0.37
CA ASP A 151 -27.79 -17.47 -1.09
C ASP A 151 -28.24 -16.22 -1.88
N ALA A 152 -27.67 -15.06 -1.57
CA ALA A 152 -27.88 -13.82 -2.31
C ALA A 152 -26.67 -12.92 -2.13
N ALA A 153 -25.53 -13.22 -2.78
CA ALA A 153 -24.35 -12.38 -2.73
C ALA A 153 -24.67 -10.97 -3.30
N PRO A 154 -24.88 -9.94 -2.46
CA PRO A 154 -25.30 -8.65 -2.93
C PRO A 154 -24.06 -7.75 -3.01
N MET A 155 -23.67 -7.41 -4.24
CA MET A 155 -22.76 -6.29 -4.53
C MET A 155 -21.29 -6.47 -4.09
N ARG A 156 -20.36 -6.14 -4.99
CA ARG A 156 -18.95 -5.90 -4.63
C ARG A 156 -18.91 -4.78 -3.58
N HIS A 157 -18.84 -5.14 -2.30
CA HIS A 157 -18.65 -4.16 -1.23
C HIS A 157 -17.19 -3.69 -1.20
N LEU A 158 -16.82 -2.83 -2.15
CA LEU A 158 -15.58 -2.03 -2.21
C LEU A 158 -15.37 -1.09 -0.98
N GLY A 159 -16.15 -1.28 0.08
CA GLY A 159 -16.14 -0.47 1.29
C GLY A 159 -15.04 -0.82 2.29
N ARG A 160 -14.47 -2.03 2.21
CA ARG A 160 -13.45 -2.50 3.18
C ARG A 160 -12.03 -2.51 2.66
N SER A 161 -11.82 -2.63 1.35
CA SER A 161 -10.49 -2.73 0.76
C SER A 161 -10.29 -1.69 -0.33
N ARG A 162 -9.14 -1.02 -0.36
CA ARG A 162 -8.73 -0.09 -1.43
C ARG A 162 -7.30 -0.36 -1.86
N TRP A 163 -7.04 -0.29 -3.15
CA TRP A 163 -5.71 -0.55 -3.70
C TRP A 163 -5.36 0.35 -4.89
N GLU A 164 -5.87 1.59 -4.88
CA GLU A 164 -5.74 2.55 -5.99
C GLU A 164 -4.30 2.68 -6.50
N THR A 165 -3.34 2.78 -5.58
CA THR A 165 -1.95 3.07 -5.94
C THR A 165 -1.18 1.90 -6.51
N THR A 166 -1.79 0.72 -6.58
CA THR A 166 -1.21 -0.47 -7.20
C THR A 166 -1.15 -0.36 -8.73
N VAL A 167 -2.06 0.38 -9.36
CA VAL A 167 -2.10 0.59 -10.81
C VAL A 167 -2.21 2.09 -11.10
N GLY A 168 -1.29 2.63 -11.89
CA GLY A 168 -1.30 4.07 -12.23
C GLY A 168 -0.76 5.00 -11.13
N ALA A 169 -0.19 4.47 -10.05
CA ALA A 169 0.38 5.24 -8.94
C ALA A 169 -0.62 6.25 -8.33
N GLY A 170 -0.51 7.54 -8.64
CA GLY A 170 -1.45 8.55 -8.15
C GLY A 170 -2.70 8.74 -9.03
N LEU A 171 -2.75 8.09 -10.20
CA LEU A 171 -3.88 8.21 -11.13
C LEU A 171 -5.09 7.42 -10.62
N PRO A 172 -6.31 7.97 -10.72
CA PRO A 172 -7.52 7.33 -10.20
C PRO A 172 -8.03 6.23 -11.15
N VAL A 173 -7.19 5.27 -11.53
CA VAL A 173 -7.54 4.19 -12.48
C VAL A 173 -8.63 3.27 -11.93
N ILE A 174 -8.43 2.73 -10.73
CA ILE A 174 -9.30 1.69 -10.15
C ILE A 174 -10.62 2.33 -9.71
N ALA A 175 -10.58 3.49 -9.07
CA ALA A 175 -11.79 4.22 -8.68
C ALA A 175 -12.64 4.63 -9.90
N THR A 176 -12.01 5.08 -10.98
CA THR A 176 -12.72 5.45 -12.22
C THR A 176 -13.36 4.22 -12.86
N LEU A 177 -12.61 3.14 -13.04
CA LEU A 177 -13.11 1.91 -13.63
C LEU A 177 -14.30 1.33 -12.84
N ASN A 178 -14.17 1.27 -11.51
CA ASN A 178 -15.25 0.80 -10.64
C ASN A 178 -16.50 1.66 -10.74
N ARG A 179 -16.36 2.99 -10.90
CA ARG A 179 -17.51 3.88 -11.08
C ARG A 179 -18.23 3.62 -12.40
N LEU A 180 -17.50 3.47 -13.51
CA LEU A 180 -18.07 3.15 -14.83
C LEU A 180 -18.82 1.82 -14.83
N VAL A 181 -18.19 0.77 -14.30
CA VAL A 181 -18.84 -0.55 -14.17
C VAL A 181 -20.07 -0.48 -13.27
N SER A 182 -20.00 0.29 -12.17
CA SER A 182 -21.16 0.47 -11.26
C SER A 182 -22.29 1.29 -11.89
N SER A 183 -22.02 2.13 -12.89
CA SER A 183 -23.06 2.83 -13.66
C SER A 183 -23.67 1.97 -14.78
N GLY A 184 -23.20 0.74 -14.97
CA GLY A 184 -23.69 -0.19 -15.98
C GLY A 184 -22.89 -0.18 -17.29
N ASP A 185 -21.75 0.51 -17.35
CA ASP A 185 -20.88 0.47 -18.52
C ASP A 185 -20.18 -0.89 -18.63
N GLU A 186 -20.08 -1.41 -19.86
CA GLU A 186 -19.34 -2.61 -20.17
C GLU A 186 -17.92 -2.28 -20.64
N VAL A 187 -16.91 -2.78 -19.92
CA VAL A 187 -15.51 -2.54 -20.24
C VAL A 187 -15.08 -3.43 -21.41
N GLN A 188 -15.05 -2.87 -22.62
CA GLN A 188 -14.67 -3.61 -23.83
C GLN A 188 -13.16 -3.86 -23.95
N ARG A 189 -12.33 -2.90 -23.50
CA ARG A 189 -10.87 -3.00 -23.59
C ARG A 189 -10.19 -2.05 -22.61
N ILE A 190 -9.13 -2.52 -21.95
CA ILE A 190 -8.17 -1.70 -21.22
C ILE A 190 -6.83 -1.76 -21.94
N ALA A 191 -6.26 -0.60 -22.27
CA ALA A 191 -4.94 -0.49 -22.88
C ALA A 191 -4.20 0.72 -22.29
N GLY A 192 -2.91 0.58 -22.04
CA GLY A 192 -2.11 1.64 -21.45
C GLY A 192 -0.63 1.28 -21.28
N ALA A 193 0.17 2.28 -20.93
CA ALA A 193 1.55 2.11 -20.55
C ALA A 193 1.65 1.98 -19.02
N PHE A 194 1.89 0.77 -18.54
CA PHE A 194 1.84 0.45 -17.11
C PHE A 194 3.20 0.44 -16.40
N SER A 195 4.31 0.67 -17.13
CA SER A 195 5.67 0.75 -16.56
C SER A 195 6.34 2.07 -16.97
N GLY A 196 6.69 2.88 -15.97
CA GLY A 196 7.45 4.11 -16.16
C GLY A 196 8.87 3.83 -16.68
N THR A 197 9.50 2.77 -16.16
CA THR A 197 10.83 2.31 -16.58
C THR A 197 10.84 1.93 -18.05
N LEU A 198 9.91 1.07 -18.49
CA LEU A 198 9.80 0.71 -19.91
C LEU A 198 9.47 1.93 -20.77
N GLY A 199 8.58 2.82 -20.31
CA GLY A 199 8.29 4.08 -21.01
C GLY A 199 9.54 4.93 -21.23
N TYR A 200 10.38 5.08 -20.19
CA TYR A 200 11.64 5.82 -20.28
C TYR A 200 12.61 5.16 -21.26
N LEU A 201 12.80 3.84 -21.15
CA LEU A 201 13.71 3.09 -22.01
C LEU A 201 13.30 3.17 -23.48
N MET A 202 12.00 3.01 -23.79
CA MET A 202 11.48 3.10 -25.15
C MET A 202 11.60 4.52 -25.71
N THR A 203 11.46 5.55 -24.86
CA THR A 203 11.65 6.95 -25.27
C THR A 203 13.10 7.20 -25.71
N GLY A 204 14.08 6.74 -24.94
CA GLY A 204 15.51 6.85 -25.31
C GLY A 204 15.86 6.05 -26.56
N LEU A 205 15.30 4.84 -26.69
CA LEU A 205 15.49 4.01 -27.89
C LEU A 205 14.90 4.67 -29.14
N GLN A 206 13.71 5.25 -29.04
CA GLN A 206 13.08 6.00 -30.14
C GLN A 206 13.90 7.23 -30.55
N ALA A 207 14.63 7.84 -29.62
CA ALA A 207 15.58 8.92 -29.89
C ALA A 207 16.91 8.45 -30.52
N GLY A 208 17.05 7.15 -30.85
CA GLY A 208 18.23 6.57 -31.50
C GLY A 208 19.37 6.22 -30.54
N GLN A 209 19.15 6.27 -29.22
CA GLN A 209 20.18 5.91 -28.26
C GLN A 209 20.38 4.38 -28.20
N PRO A 210 21.63 3.88 -28.04
CA PRO A 210 21.85 2.46 -27.82
C PRO A 210 21.11 1.97 -26.57
N PHE A 211 20.33 0.90 -26.68
CA PHE A 211 19.52 0.37 -25.58
C PHE A 211 20.32 0.17 -24.27
N SER A 212 21.53 -0.37 -24.37
CA SER A 212 22.42 -0.58 -23.22
C SER A 212 22.83 0.72 -22.52
N ALA A 213 22.93 1.83 -23.25
CA ALA A 213 23.21 3.15 -22.67
C ALA A 213 22.00 3.68 -21.90
N VAL A 214 20.80 3.57 -22.47
CA VAL A 214 19.55 4.02 -21.81
C VAL A 214 19.27 3.20 -20.55
N VAL A 215 19.51 1.88 -20.58
CA VAL A 215 19.36 1.02 -19.38
C VAL A 215 20.34 1.42 -18.28
N ARG A 216 21.62 1.66 -18.60
CA ARG A 216 22.61 2.12 -17.60
C ARG A 216 22.24 3.47 -17.01
N GLU A 217 21.74 4.38 -17.83
CA GLU A 217 21.31 5.70 -17.37
C GLU A 217 20.06 5.61 -16.49
N ALA A 218 19.05 4.84 -16.90
CA ALA A 218 17.87 4.58 -16.08
C ALA A 218 18.25 3.98 -14.71
N HIS A 219 19.18 3.03 -14.68
CA HIS A 219 19.69 2.45 -13.44
C HIS A 219 20.40 3.49 -12.57
N ARG A 220 21.27 4.32 -13.17
CA ARG A 220 21.98 5.41 -12.48
C ARG A 220 21.02 6.44 -11.88
N LEU A 221 19.92 6.74 -12.57
CA LEU A 221 18.86 7.65 -12.12
C LEU A 221 17.91 7.00 -11.09
N GLY A 222 18.05 5.69 -10.83
CA GLY A 222 17.15 4.96 -9.94
C GLY A 222 15.75 4.72 -10.51
N TYR A 223 15.61 4.74 -11.84
CA TYR A 223 14.35 4.43 -12.53
C TYR A 223 14.12 2.93 -12.71
N THR A 224 15.16 2.11 -12.51
CA THR A 224 15.02 0.65 -12.50
C THR A 224 15.00 0.13 -11.06
N GLU A 225 14.50 -1.08 -10.89
CA GLU A 225 14.81 -1.89 -9.70
C GLU A 225 16.34 -2.15 -9.60
N PRO A 226 16.86 -2.63 -8.44
CA PRO A 226 18.27 -2.97 -8.28
C PRO A 226 18.77 -3.97 -9.35
N ASP A 227 17.89 -4.86 -9.81
CA ASP A 227 18.09 -5.68 -10.98
C ASP A 227 17.15 -5.22 -12.12
N PRO A 228 17.66 -4.56 -13.17
CA PRO A 228 16.84 -4.08 -14.29
C PRO A 228 16.04 -5.17 -15.02
N ARG A 229 16.39 -6.45 -14.84
CA ARG A 229 15.64 -7.58 -15.43
C ARG A 229 14.20 -7.66 -14.91
N ASP A 230 13.94 -7.19 -13.69
CA ASP A 230 12.60 -7.22 -13.10
C ASP A 230 11.64 -6.29 -13.86
N ASP A 231 12.13 -5.14 -14.33
CA ASP A 231 11.38 -4.22 -15.18
C ASP A 231 11.27 -4.73 -16.62
N LEU A 232 12.41 -5.16 -17.18
CA LEU A 232 12.53 -5.60 -18.58
C LEU A 232 11.77 -6.90 -18.87
N GLY A 233 11.64 -7.77 -17.88
CA GLY A 233 10.89 -9.03 -17.98
C GLY A 233 9.38 -8.82 -18.03
N GLY A 234 8.88 -7.59 -17.89
CA GLY A 234 7.46 -7.26 -17.98
C GLY A 234 6.62 -7.78 -16.79
N VAL A 235 7.25 -8.33 -15.76
CA VAL A 235 6.54 -8.94 -14.61
C VAL A 235 5.75 -7.88 -13.84
N ASP A 236 6.28 -6.67 -13.67
CA ASP A 236 5.52 -5.57 -13.03
C ASP A 236 4.31 -5.13 -13.87
N VAL A 237 4.42 -5.15 -15.20
CA VAL A 237 3.30 -4.87 -16.10
C VAL A 237 2.25 -5.97 -15.98
N ALA A 238 2.67 -7.24 -16.00
CA ALA A 238 1.78 -8.38 -15.86
C ALA A 238 1.02 -8.39 -14.52
N ARG A 239 1.64 -7.90 -13.43
CA ARG A 239 0.96 -7.75 -12.13
C ARG A 239 -0.10 -6.65 -12.09
N LYS A 240 -0.06 -5.69 -13.03
CA LYS A 240 -1.01 -4.56 -13.12
C LYS A 240 -2.15 -4.84 -14.10
N ALA A 241 -1.96 -5.78 -15.02
CA ALA A 241 -2.95 -6.23 -15.99
C ALA A 241 -3.94 -7.19 -15.33
#